data_AF-A0A350SN85-F1
#
_entry.id   AF-A0A350SN85-F1
#
_cell.length_a   1.000
_cell.length_b   1.000
_cell.length_c   1.000
_cell.angle_alpha   90.00
_cell.angle_beta   90.00
_cell.angle_gamma   90.00
#
_symmetry.space_group_name_H-M   'P 1'
#
loop_
_entity.id
_entity.type
_entity.pdbx_description
1 polymer ?
#
loop_
_entity_poly.entity_id
_entity_poly.type
_entity_poly.pdbx_seq_one_letter_code
_entity_poly.pdbx_strand_id
1 'polypeptide(L)'
;MCAAPASIAVFEFLDSTHREIQAQIRQLHALVDTIESSGLNAATREQARRVLDYFNGEARQHHLDEEKHIFPALLGSQDAEIVQATEHLIQDHGWLEENWIQIAPSLEAATSGNLWFDTAELRHALDVFEALYTDHLLLEESVAYPEAKKRLAGLNTIGMGREMAKRRALKSDEARARR
;
A
#
# COMPACT_ATOMS: atom_id res chain seq x y z
N MET A 1 -17.35 20.60 18.73
CA MET A 1 -16.50 19.97 17.71
C MET A 1 -17.31 18.82 17.14
N CYS A 2 -17.91 18.98 15.95
CA CYS A 2 -18.65 17.88 15.32
C CYS A 2 -17.62 16.87 14.82
N ALA A 3 -17.73 15.62 15.27
CA ALA A 3 -16.97 14.53 14.66
C ALA A 3 -17.32 14.49 13.17
N ALA A 4 -16.30 14.43 12.30
CA ALA A 4 -16.52 14.24 10.88
C ALA A 4 -17.38 12.98 10.67
N PRO A 5 -18.32 12.97 9.71
CA PRO A 5 -19.07 11.77 9.41
C PRO A 5 -18.10 10.63 9.08
N ALA A 6 -18.36 9.44 9.62
CA ALA A 6 -17.41 8.32 9.62
C ALA A 6 -16.95 7.89 8.22
N SER A 7 -17.70 8.21 7.16
CA SER A 7 -17.30 7.97 5.78
C SER A 7 -16.14 8.86 5.36
N ILE A 8 -16.15 10.13 5.76
CA ILE A 8 -15.05 11.08 5.51
C ILE A 8 -13.78 10.58 6.19
N ALA A 9 -13.88 10.09 7.44
CA ALA A 9 -12.73 9.56 8.17
C ALA A 9 -12.08 8.31 7.51
N VAL A 10 -12.87 7.44 6.88
CA VAL A 10 -12.34 6.26 6.15
C VAL A 10 -11.55 6.69 4.92
N PHE A 11 -12.11 7.57 4.09
CA PHE A 11 -11.40 8.03 2.90
C PHE A 11 -10.20 8.92 3.22
N GLU A 12 -10.27 9.77 4.26
CA GLU A 12 -9.10 10.53 4.72
C GLU A 12 -7.96 9.62 5.17
N PHE A 13 -8.30 8.49 5.82
CA PHE A 13 -7.32 7.47 6.19
C PHE A 13 -6.72 6.80 4.95
N LEU A 14 -7.53 6.36 3.99
CA LEU A 14 -7.05 5.75 2.74
C LEU A 14 -6.15 6.72 1.95
N ASP A 15 -6.59 7.98 1.77
CA ASP A 15 -5.80 9.04 1.13
C ASP A 15 -4.48 9.29 1.87
N SER A 16 -4.45 9.11 3.20
CA SER A 16 -3.21 9.21 3.98
C SER A 16 -2.26 8.05 3.71
N THR A 17 -2.80 6.84 3.53
CA THR A 17 -1.99 5.66 3.18
C THR A 17 -1.40 5.79 1.78
N HIS A 18 -2.09 6.39 0.80
CA HIS A 18 -1.51 6.70 -0.51
C HIS A 18 -0.25 7.56 -0.41
N ARG A 19 -0.32 8.64 0.38
CA ARG A 19 0.82 9.54 0.60
C ARG A 19 1.98 8.83 1.28
N GLU A 20 1.69 7.91 2.19
CA GLU A 20 2.69 7.09 2.86
C GLU A 20 3.32 6.08 1.89
N ILE A 21 2.55 5.39 1.06
CA ILE A 21 3.05 4.48 0.01
C ILE A 21 4.06 5.22 -0.88
N GLN A 22 3.66 6.37 -1.43
CA GLN A 22 4.55 7.19 -2.26
C GLN A 22 5.83 7.63 -1.50
N ALA A 23 5.72 7.94 -0.21
CA ALA A 23 6.88 8.30 0.61
C ALA A 23 7.82 7.10 0.84
N GLN A 24 7.29 5.89 0.97
CA GLN A 24 8.08 4.67 1.14
C GLN A 24 8.77 4.26 -0.15
N ILE A 25 8.11 4.41 -1.31
CA ILE A 25 8.73 4.22 -2.64
C ILE A 25 9.92 5.18 -2.80
N ARG A 26 9.73 6.47 -2.53
CA ARG A 26 10.84 7.45 -2.57
C ARG A 26 11.99 7.09 -1.62
N GLN A 27 11.68 6.62 -0.42
CA GLN A 27 12.70 6.14 0.53
C GLN A 27 13.43 4.90 0.01
N LEU A 28 12.76 4.03 -0.75
CA LEU A 28 13.36 2.85 -1.33
C LEU A 28 14.33 3.22 -2.46
N HIS A 29 13.98 4.14 -3.37
CA HIS A 29 14.92 4.65 -4.37
C HIS A 29 16.16 5.27 -3.72
N ALA A 30 15.98 6.14 -2.72
CA ALA A 30 17.09 6.76 -2.01
C ALA A 30 17.97 5.74 -1.25
N LEU A 31 17.37 4.65 -0.75
CA LEU A 31 18.11 3.56 -0.14
C LEU A 31 19.01 2.86 -1.16
N VAL A 32 18.49 2.54 -2.35
CA VAL A 32 19.27 1.91 -3.42
C VAL A 32 20.45 2.80 -3.82
N ASP A 33 20.22 4.11 -4.02
CA ASP A 33 21.29 5.08 -4.31
C ASP A 33 22.38 5.11 -3.23
N THR A 34 21.96 5.05 -1.95
CA THR A 34 22.88 5.07 -0.82
C THR A 34 23.70 3.77 -0.74
N ILE A 35 23.07 2.62 -1.01
CA ILE A 35 23.75 1.33 -1.04
C ILE A 35 24.82 1.31 -2.14
N GLU A 36 24.52 1.80 -3.33
CA GLU A 36 25.47 1.85 -4.44
C GLU A 36 26.64 2.80 -4.18
N SER A 37 26.38 3.96 -3.57
CA SER A 37 27.42 4.97 -3.33
C SER A 37 28.28 4.69 -2.11
N SER A 38 27.69 4.16 -1.04
CA SER A 38 28.30 4.13 0.30
C SER A 38 28.23 2.76 0.99
N GLY A 39 27.57 1.78 0.37
CA GLY A 39 27.38 0.44 0.93
C GLY A 39 26.38 0.38 2.09
N LEU A 40 26.29 -0.80 2.73
CA LEU A 40 25.46 -1.00 3.91
C LEU A 40 26.14 -0.51 5.19
N ASN A 41 25.36 0.16 6.02
CA ASN A 41 25.71 0.56 7.38
C ASN A 41 24.46 0.41 8.28
N ALA A 42 24.59 0.74 9.57
CA ALA A 42 23.47 0.61 10.50
C ALA A 42 22.21 1.40 10.07
N ALA A 43 22.39 2.59 9.48
CA ALA A 43 21.28 3.46 9.08
C ALA A 43 20.56 2.93 7.83
N THR A 44 21.30 2.48 6.80
CA THR A 44 20.70 1.91 5.58
C THR A 44 20.00 0.58 5.86
N ARG A 45 20.56 -0.26 6.74
CA ARG A 45 19.91 -1.50 7.20
C ARG A 45 18.60 -1.25 7.94
N GLU A 46 18.58 -0.22 8.78
CA GLU A 46 17.39 0.21 9.50
C GLU A 46 16.32 0.76 8.53
N GLN A 47 16.73 1.56 7.55
CA GLN A 47 15.82 2.06 6.51
C GLN A 47 15.24 0.92 5.66
N ALA A 48 16.06 -0.05 5.24
CA ALA A 48 15.61 -1.24 4.53
C ALA A 48 14.51 -1.98 5.31
N ARG A 49 14.69 -2.14 6.63
CA ARG A 49 13.71 -2.81 7.48
C ARG A 49 12.40 -2.03 7.57
N ARG A 50 12.46 -0.70 7.74
CA ARG A 50 11.23 0.10 7.80
C ARG A 50 10.40 0.00 6.52
N VAL A 51 11.06 0.05 5.35
CA VAL A 51 10.39 -0.10 4.05
C VAL A 51 9.81 -1.51 3.91
N LEU A 52 10.62 -2.54 4.22
CA LEU A 52 10.19 -3.95 4.19
C LEU A 52 8.97 -4.19 5.08
N ASP A 53 9.01 -3.72 6.34
CA ASP A 53 7.92 -3.86 7.31
C ASP A 53 6.64 -3.16 6.84
N TYR A 54 6.78 -1.98 6.20
CA TYR A 54 5.64 -1.21 5.70
C TYR A 54 4.90 -1.96 4.58
N PHE A 55 5.60 -2.41 3.54
CA PHE A 55 4.98 -3.09 2.41
C PHE A 55 4.48 -4.50 2.79
N ASN A 56 5.16 -5.20 3.69
CA ASN A 56 4.65 -6.47 4.24
C ASN A 56 3.44 -6.30 5.18
N GLY A 57 3.23 -5.09 5.70
CA GLY A 57 2.23 -4.73 6.70
C GLY A 57 1.12 -3.86 6.14
N GLU A 58 1.28 -2.55 6.27
CA GLU A 58 0.25 -1.55 6.00
C GLU A 58 -0.19 -1.51 4.54
N ALA A 59 0.72 -1.63 3.56
CA ALA A 59 0.35 -1.62 2.14
C ALA A 59 -0.62 -2.77 1.79
N ARG A 60 -0.33 -4.00 2.27
CA ARG A 60 -1.26 -5.13 2.14
C ARG A 60 -2.57 -4.95 2.89
N GLN A 61 -2.57 -4.23 4.02
CA GLN A 61 -3.83 -3.92 4.73
C GLN A 61 -4.68 -2.91 3.99
N HIS A 62 -4.05 -1.93 3.34
CA HIS A 62 -4.72 -0.93 2.52
C HIS A 62 -5.47 -1.57 1.35
N HIS A 63 -4.81 -2.40 0.54
CA HIS A 63 -5.45 -3.16 -0.53
C HIS A 63 -6.62 -4.01 -0.01
N LEU A 64 -6.45 -4.65 1.15
CA LEU A 64 -7.51 -5.44 1.79
C LEU A 64 -8.61 -4.58 2.45
N ASP A 65 -8.39 -3.29 2.69
CA ASP A 65 -9.44 -2.35 3.09
C ASP A 65 -10.32 -2.02 1.87
N GLU A 66 -9.71 -1.78 0.71
CA GLU A 66 -10.40 -1.47 -0.53
C GLU A 66 -11.23 -2.63 -1.06
N GLU A 67 -10.62 -3.81 -1.17
CA GLU A 67 -11.28 -5.01 -1.67
C GLU A 67 -12.49 -5.42 -0.83
N LYS A 68 -12.45 -5.15 0.49
CA LYS A 68 -13.56 -5.49 1.39
C LYS A 68 -14.65 -4.43 1.43
N HIS A 69 -14.28 -3.15 1.40
CA HIS A 69 -15.18 -2.08 1.81
C HIS A 69 -15.48 -1.06 0.71
N ILE A 70 -14.61 -0.94 -0.30
CA ILE A 70 -14.72 0.06 -1.36
C ILE A 70 -15.15 -0.59 -2.67
N PHE A 71 -14.37 -1.55 -3.17
CA PHE A 71 -14.58 -2.17 -4.48
C PHE A 71 -15.92 -2.92 -4.62
N PRO A 72 -16.49 -3.59 -3.60
CA PRO A 72 -17.77 -4.27 -3.75
C PRO A 72 -18.92 -3.32 -4.14
N ALA A 73 -18.89 -2.08 -3.67
CA ALA A 73 -19.90 -1.08 -4.04
C ALA A 73 -19.76 -0.62 -5.50
N LEU A 74 -18.53 -0.60 -6.03
CA LEU A 74 -18.24 -0.19 -7.40
C LEU A 74 -18.55 -1.31 -8.40
N LEU A 75 -18.24 -2.57 -8.05
CA LEU A 75 -18.61 -3.74 -8.85
C LEU A 75 -20.12 -3.91 -9.01
N GLY A 76 -20.90 -3.43 -8.03
CA GLY A 76 -22.37 -3.37 -8.12
C GLY A 76 -22.94 -2.23 -8.97
N SER A 77 -22.08 -1.43 -9.64
CA SER A 77 -22.51 -0.31 -10.48
C SER A 77 -23.22 -0.79 -11.76
N GLN A 78 -24.18 0.00 -12.25
CA GLN A 78 -24.77 -0.18 -13.59
C GLN A 78 -23.92 0.45 -14.71
N ASP A 79 -22.93 1.27 -14.33
CA ASP A 79 -21.96 1.86 -15.23
C ASP A 79 -20.82 0.87 -15.47
N ALA A 80 -20.69 0.40 -16.72
CA ALA A 80 -19.69 -0.58 -17.12
C ALA A 80 -18.25 -0.05 -17.02
N GLU A 81 -18.03 1.26 -17.19
CA GLU A 81 -16.68 1.84 -17.08
C GLU A 81 -16.18 1.79 -15.63
N ILE A 82 -17.08 2.00 -14.66
CA ILE A 82 -16.76 1.88 -13.22
C ILE A 82 -16.47 0.44 -12.82
N VAL A 83 -17.23 -0.52 -13.35
CA VAL A 83 -16.97 -1.94 -13.11
C VAL A 83 -15.61 -2.33 -13.68
N GLN A 84 -15.33 -1.96 -14.94
CA GLN A 84 -14.06 -2.25 -15.59
C GLN A 84 -12.86 -1.61 -14.85
N ALA A 85 -12.99 -0.35 -14.43
CA ALA A 85 -11.96 0.33 -13.65
C ALA A 85 -11.70 -0.41 -12.32
N THR A 86 -12.74 -0.91 -11.66
CA THR A 86 -12.59 -1.65 -10.40
C THR A 86 -11.94 -3.01 -10.61
N GLU A 87 -12.28 -3.73 -11.69
CA GLU A 87 -11.63 -4.99 -12.05
C GLU A 87 -10.15 -4.80 -12.41
N HIS A 88 -9.79 -3.66 -13.01
CA HIS A 88 -8.40 -3.26 -13.25
C HIS A 88 -7.66 -3.09 -11.92
N LEU A 89 -8.20 -2.31 -10.98
CA LEU A 89 -7.58 -2.09 -9.67
C LEU A 89 -7.32 -3.39 -8.89
N ILE A 90 -8.26 -4.35 -8.96
CA ILE A 90 -8.08 -5.67 -8.35
C ILE A 90 -6.93 -6.44 -9.02
N GLN A 91 -6.77 -6.32 -10.35
CA GLN A 91 -5.64 -6.93 -11.05
C GLN A 91 -4.33 -6.26 -10.67
N ASP A 92 -4.30 -4.93 -10.54
CA ASP A 92 -3.12 -4.18 -10.09
C ASP A 92 -2.67 -4.63 -8.71
N HIS A 93 -3.58 -4.86 -7.76
CA HIS A 93 -3.20 -5.41 -6.44
C HIS A 93 -2.43 -6.73 -6.57
N GLY A 94 -2.85 -7.60 -7.50
CA GLY A 94 -2.14 -8.84 -7.80
C GLY A 94 -0.75 -8.58 -8.38
N TRP A 95 -0.63 -7.67 -9.35
CA TRP A 95 0.65 -7.32 -9.96
C TRP A 95 1.61 -6.62 -8.98
N LEU A 96 1.10 -5.75 -8.12
CA LEU A 96 1.84 -5.08 -7.05
C LEU A 96 2.38 -6.10 -6.05
N GLU A 97 1.59 -7.10 -5.65
CA GLU A 97 2.06 -8.19 -4.78
C GLU A 97 3.16 -9.01 -5.47
N GLU A 98 2.99 -9.37 -6.75
CA GLU A 98 4.02 -10.10 -7.50
C GLU A 98 5.32 -9.30 -7.66
N ASN A 99 5.23 -8.00 -7.95
CA ASN A 99 6.39 -7.10 -7.98
C ASN A 99 7.07 -7.05 -6.61
N TRP A 100 6.30 -6.95 -5.54
CA TRP A 100 6.83 -6.93 -4.19
C TRP A 100 7.53 -8.24 -3.80
N ILE A 101 7.02 -9.40 -4.22
CA ILE A 101 7.67 -10.71 -4.03
C ILE A 101 9.07 -10.74 -4.67
N GLN A 102 9.28 -10.03 -5.78
CA GLN A 102 10.61 -9.91 -6.40
C GLN A 102 11.53 -8.93 -5.65
N ILE A 103 10.97 -7.84 -5.11
CA ILE A 103 11.73 -6.77 -4.43
C ILE A 103 12.14 -7.17 -3.00
N ALA A 104 11.21 -7.75 -2.23
CA ALA A 104 11.35 -7.99 -0.80
C ALA A 104 12.62 -8.79 -0.40
N PRO A 105 13.04 -9.84 -1.14
CA PRO A 105 14.26 -10.59 -0.80
C PRO A 105 15.53 -9.73 -0.77
N SER A 106 15.64 -8.73 -1.63
CA SER A 106 16.78 -7.80 -1.66
C SER A 106 16.81 -6.91 -0.41
N LEU A 107 15.64 -6.45 0.07
CA LEU A 107 15.55 -5.69 1.31
C LEU A 107 15.82 -6.59 2.51
N GLU A 108 15.31 -7.83 2.54
CA GLU A 108 15.62 -8.81 3.60
C GLU A 108 17.12 -9.06 3.71
N ALA A 109 17.80 -9.22 2.56
CA ALA A 109 19.25 -9.32 2.51
C ALA A 109 19.92 -8.07 3.10
N ALA A 110 19.50 -6.88 2.65
CA ALA A 110 20.03 -5.61 3.13
C ALA A 110 19.84 -5.46 4.65
N THR A 111 18.68 -5.78 5.22
CA THR A 111 18.46 -5.72 6.68
C THR A 111 19.43 -6.61 7.46
N SER A 112 19.75 -7.77 6.90
CA SER A 112 20.70 -8.74 7.45
C SER A 112 22.18 -8.32 7.25
N GLY A 113 22.43 -7.19 6.57
CA GLY A 113 23.78 -6.71 6.27
C GLY A 113 24.41 -7.37 5.05
N ASN A 114 23.62 -8.05 4.21
CA ASN A 114 24.09 -8.74 3.02
C ASN A 114 23.85 -7.92 1.75
N LEU A 115 24.78 -8.01 0.80
CA LEU A 115 24.73 -7.36 -0.52
C LEU A 115 24.91 -8.38 -1.66
N TRP A 116 24.29 -9.56 -1.54
CA TRP A 116 24.37 -10.58 -2.58
C TRP A 116 23.38 -10.34 -3.75
N PHE A 117 22.44 -9.41 -3.59
CA PHE A 117 21.49 -9.04 -4.63
C PHE A 117 22.10 -8.05 -5.62
N ASP A 118 21.59 -8.06 -6.86
CA ASP A 118 21.99 -7.10 -7.89
C ASP A 118 21.22 -5.78 -7.69
N THR A 119 21.94 -4.68 -7.42
CA THR A 119 21.33 -3.37 -7.22
C THR A 119 20.73 -2.79 -8.49
N ALA A 120 21.25 -3.17 -9.67
CA ALA A 120 20.71 -2.74 -10.96
C ALA A 120 19.38 -3.46 -11.26
N GLU A 121 19.30 -4.76 -10.96
CA GLU A 121 18.04 -5.51 -11.06
C GLU A 121 17.00 -4.97 -10.07
N LEU A 122 17.40 -4.73 -8.82
CA LEU A 122 16.53 -4.10 -7.83
C LEU A 122 16.01 -2.75 -8.31
N ARG A 123 16.89 -1.88 -8.82
CA ARG A 123 16.49 -0.57 -9.36
C ARG A 123 15.47 -0.70 -10.49
N HIS A 124 15.68 -1.62 -11.42
CA HIS A 124 14.74 -1.85 -12.51
C HIS A 124 13.36 -2.34 -11.99
N ALA A 125 13.35 -3.29 -11.06
CA ALA A 125 12.11 -3.76 -10.44
C ALA A 125 11.38 -2.62 -9.70
N LEU A 126 12.14 -1.72 -9.07
CA LEU A 126 11.62 -0.54 -8.40
C LEU A 126 10.95 0.45 -9.36
N ASP A 127 11.57 0.71 -10.51
CA ASP A 127 10.99 1.59 -11.54
C ASP A 127 9.64 1.05 -12.06
N VAL A 128 9.54 -0.27 -12.25
CA VAL A 128 8.29 -0.93 -12.66
C VAL A 128 7.23 -0.83 -11.57
N PHE A 129 7.62 -1.08 -10.32
CA PHE A 129 6.73 -1.01 -9.16
C PHE A 129 6.22 0.41 -8.89
N GLU A 130 7.07 1.43 -9.00
CA GLU A 130 6.68 2.84 -8.88
C GLU A 130 5.72 3.25 -10.00
N ALA A 131 5.98 2.84 -11.24
CA ALA A 131 5.11 3.14 -12.37
C ALA A 131 3.70 2.54 -12.16
N LEU A 132 3.62 1.28 -11.76
CA LEU A 132 2.34 0.63 -11.48
C LEU A 132 1.59 1.30 -10.32
N TYR A 133 2.27 1.59 -9.20
CA TYR A 133 1.63 2.33 -8.10
C TYR A 133 1.15 3.72 -8.54
N THR A 134 1.89 4.41 -9.39
CA THR A 134 1.51 5.75 -9.85
C THR A 134 0.20 5.72 -10.64
N ASP A 135 0.08 4.81 -11.60
CA ASP A 135 -1.13 4.66 -12.40
C ASP A 135 -2.30 4.12 -11.56
N HIS A 136 -2.03 3.17 -10.68
CA HIS A 136 -3.00 2.59 -9.76
C HIS A 136 -3.64 3.65 -8.85
N LEU A 137 -2.82 4.39 -8.10
CA LEU A 137 -3.28 5.44 -7.19
C LEU A 137 -4.04 6.54 -7.94
N LEU A 138 -3.61 6.89 -9.16
CA LEU A 138 -4.32 7.86 -9.99
C LEU A 138 -5.73 7.37 -10.34
N LEU A 139 -5.88 6.09 -10.72
CA LEU A 139 -7.20 5.52 -11.03
C LEU A 139 -8.11 5.48 -9.79
N GLU A 140 -7.56 5.17 -8.63
CA GLU A 140 -8.29 5.21 -7.36
C GLU A 140 -8.78 6.60 -7.01
N GLU A 141 -7.87 7.58 -7.02
CA GLU A 141 -8.15 8.95 -6.60
C GLU A 141 -9.07 9.68 -7.58
N SER A 142 -8.95 9.41 -8.88
CA SER A 142 -9.72 10.10 -9.93
C SER A 142 -11.06 9.44 -10.23
N VAL A 143 -11.21 8.12 -10.05
CA VAL A 143 -12.41 7.38 -10.41
C VAL A 143 -13.00 6.63 -9.22
N ALA A 144 -12.26 5.70 -8.63
CA ALA A 144 -12.83 4.76 -7.66
C ALA A 144 -13.33 5.45 -6.39
N TYR A 145 -12.52 6.31 -5.78
CA TYR A 145 -12.85 6.98 -4.52
C TYR A 145 -13.99 7.99 -4.68
N PRO A 146 -14.02 8.86 -5.71
CA PRO A 146 -15.18 9.70 -5.97
C PRO A 146 -16.49 8.90 -6.14
N GLU A 147 -16.46 7.80 -6.88
CA GLU A 147 -17.65 6.96 -7.13
C GLU A 147 -18.08 6.17 -5.89
N ALA A 148 -17.13 5.72 -5.08
CA ALA A 148 -17.39 5.04 -3.82
C ALA A 148 -17.97 6.02 -2.79
N LYS A 149 -17.42 7.25 -2.69
CA LYS A 149 -17.95 8.32 -1.83
C LYS A 149 -19.42 8.61 -2.15
N LYS A 150 -19.80 8.67 -3.44
CA LYS A 150 -21.20 8.86 -3.87
C LYS A 150 -22.10 7.69 -3.44
N ARG A 151 -21.66 6.45 -3.63
CA ARG A 151 -22.46 5.23 -3.33
C ARG A 151 -22.57 4.93 -1.85
N LEU A 152 -21.53 5.25 -1.09
CA LEU A 152 -21.49 5.06 0.37
C LEU A 152 -22.10 6.25 1.13
N ALA A 153 -22.50 7.31 0.43
CA ALA A 153 -23.16 8.46 1.04
C ALA A 153 -24.48 8.02 1.71
N GLY A 154 -24.58 8.23 3.02
CA GLY A 154 -25.75 7.84 3.80
C GLY A 154 -25.75 6.40 4.32
N LEU A 155 -24.75 5.58 3.95
CA LEU A 155 -24.51 4.28 4.59
C LEU A 155 -23.70 4.46 5.89
N ASN A 156 -23.95 3.58 6.86
CA ASN A 156 -23.17 3.58 8.10
C ASN A 156 -21.80 2.91 7.88
N THR A 157 -20.78 3.71 7.60
CA THR A 157 -19.39 3.24 7.41
C THR A 157 -18.61 3.07 8.72
N ILE A 158 -19.22 3.33 9.90
CA ILE A 158 -18.56 3.11 11.20
C ILE A 158 -18.09 1.66 11.34
N GLY A 159 -18.87 0.71 10.80
CA GLY A 159 -18.51 -0.71 10.79
C GLY A 159 -17.22 -0.98 10.02
N MET A 160 -17.00 -0.30 8.89
CA MET A 160 -15.80 -0.43 8.07
C MET A 160 -14.58 0.02 8.87
N GLY A 161 -14.59 1.27 9.37
CA GLY A 161 -13.46 1.81 10.14
C GLY A 161 -13.13 1.00 11.41
N ARG A 162 -14.14 0.47 12.10
CA ARG A 162 -13.92 -0.42 13.26
C ARG A 162 -13.28 -1.75 12.86
N GLU A 163 -13.68 -2.33 11.73
CA GLU A 163 -13.08 -3.57 11.22
C GLU A 163 -11.63 -3.35 10.79
N MET A 164 -11.36 -2.28 10.03
CA MET A 164 -10.02 -1.87 9.60
C MET A 164 -9.07 -1.70 10.79
N ALA A 165 -9.52 -0.99 11.84
CA ALA A 165 -8.74 -0.78 13.06
C ALA A 165 -8.51 -2.08 13.83
N LYS A 166 -9.53 -2.94 13.93
CA LYS A 166 -9.41 -4.24 14.62
C LYS A 166 -8.37 -5.14 13.96
N ARG A 167 -8.33 -5.20 12.61
CA ARG A 167 -7.33 -6.00 11.88
C ARG A 167 -5.90 -5.57 12.19
N ARG A 168 -5.64 -4.25 12.19
CA ARG A 168 -4.33 -3.69 12.51
C ARG A 168 -3.91 -3.96 13.97
N ALA A 169 -4.85 -3.87 14.91
CA ALA A 169 -4.59 -4.21 16.32
C ALA A 169 -4.19 -5.68 16.50
N LEU A 170 -4.91 -6.61 15.85
CA LEU A 170 -4.59 -8.04 15.91
C LEU A 170 -3.20 -8.34 15.33
N LYS A 171 -2.85 -7.78 14.17
CA LYS A 171 -1.49 -7.92 13.60
C LYS A 171 -0.40 -7.36 14.52
N SER A 172 -0.65 -6.21 15.14
CA SER A 172 0.30 -5.61 16.09
C SER A 172 0.53 -6.50 17.30
N ASP A 173 -0.53 -7.12 17.82
CA ASP A 173 -0.44 -8.07 18.94
C ASP A 173 0.30 -9.36 18.55
N GLU A 174 0.05 -9.90 17.35
CA GLU A 174 0.78 -11.05 16.81
C GLU A 174 2.27 -10.76 16.63
N ALA A 175 2.61 -9.58 16.09
CA ALA A 175 4.00 -9.14 15.94
C ALA A 175 4.69 -8.97 17.30
N ARG A 176 3.98 -8.48 18.32
CA ARG A 176 4.50 -8.39 19.70
C ARG A 176 4.72 -9.77 20.34
N ALA A 177 3.85 -10.74 20.06
CA ALA A 177 3.98 -12.09 20.60
C ALA A 177 5.13 -12.91 20.00
N ARG A 178 5.63 -12.52 18.83
CA ARG A 178 6.75 -13.18 18.12
C ARG A 178 8.13 -12.59 18.44
N ARG A 179 8.18 -11.47 19.18
CA ARG A 179 9.41 -10.80 19.62
C ARG A 179 9.82 -11.31 21.00
#